data_AF-A0A4U8U5I7-F1
#
_entry.id   AF-A0A4U8U5I7-F1
#
_cell.length_a   1.000
_cell.length_b   1.000
_cell.length_c   1.000
_cell.angle_alpha   90.00
_cell.angle_beta   90.00
_cell.angle_gamma   90.00
#
_symmetry.space_group_name_H-M   'P 1'
#
loop_
_entity.id
_entity.type
_entity.pdbx_description
1 polymer ?
#
loop_
_entity_poly.entity_id
_entity_poly.type
_entity_poly.pdbx_seq_one_letter_code
_entity_poly.pdbx_strand_id
1 'polypeptide(L)'
;MREFKIFIIVAFIIGVMYYGVEPLAHHAMHPPTAASDYAFKDLEKLGNIDVANGNVENGKSVFAAQCTSCHTLNSQPDADLNIRNPKTLQPVGEGGVLPPDLSNAGLIYDSTYLAHFIKDPVRATRLESKFAVSCDGLENEALEKCDISNEGKESYPMNAFNGAISDSEIADVVAYLKSIAPKSLSDKEVFVEACSRCHSAVYDKNQYDSMFFANHNAKIESLIKQGEGKEEAEFIESLNDEDKAFMNALLGMAKAKEKKDISAEKLDEENGTLNEAINAKTFEDFGGALSVLNASLLESSFNKAGLHAATDSEMIKAYLGNTPPDLSMMIRAKGRTELAAFINNPQKVPLIDIQQAVINKLVKNKQDEEKAALPADLSENDRKAKIKEINARDAAYYGVKLPENSMKDSWQSSEDYTNMAKDMGVMPQGKAMPRVGLTKEAETQVINYLETIGDSKKAQRDSLGLWIIGFFVLLSALAYMWKSKIWRDLH
;
A
#
# COMPACT_ATOMS: atom_id res chain seq x y z
N MET A 1 15.22 -19.85 -52.31
CA MET A 1 14.78 -18.44 -52.20
C MET A 1 13.29 -18.27 -51.92
N ARG A 2 12.40 -19.12 -52.48
CA ARG A 2 10.95 -19.02 -52.26
C ARG A 2 10.56 -19.21 -50.80
N GLU A 3 11.16 -20.17 -50.08
CA GLU A 3 10.83 -20.41 -48.67
C GLU A 3 11.35 -19.31 -47.75
N PHE A 4 12.51 -18.72 -48.05
CA PHE A 4 13.03 -17.58 -47.31
C PHE A 4 12.14 -16.34 -47.46
N LYS A 5 11.59 -16.11 -48.66
CA LYS A 5 10.56 -15.08 -48.88
C LYS A 5 9.29 -15.36 -48.08
N ILE A 6 8.83 -16.62 -48.03
CA ILE A 6 7.67 -17.02 -47.21
C ILE A 6 7.95 -16.78 -45.72
N PHE A 7 9.15 -17.14 -45.22
CA PHE A 7 9.55 -16.89 -43.84
C PHE A 7 9.54 -15.40 -43.51
N ILE A 8 10.13 -14.54 -44.36
CA ILE A 8 10.11 -13.09 -44.16
C ILE A 8 8.67 -12.56 -44.11
N ILE A 9 7.79 -13.02 -45.00
CA ILE A 9 6.39 -12.61 -45.03
C ILE A 9 5.68 -13.02 -43.73
N VAL A 10 5.88 -14.26 -43.27
CA VAL A 10 5.28 -14.75 -42.01
C VAL A 10 5.83 -13.99 -40.81
N ALA A 11 7.15 -13.79 -40.74
CA ALA A 11 7.80 -13.01 -39.67
C ALA A 11 7.31 -11.56 -39.64
N PHE A 12 7.13 -10.95 -40.82
CA PHE A 12 6.55 -9.61 -40.94
C PHE A 12 5.10 -9.58 -40.47
N ILE A 13 4.24 -10.51 -40.90
CA ILE A 13 2.84 -10.57 -40.45
C ILE A 13 2.76 -10.77 -38.94
N ILE A 14 3.56 -11.69 -38.38
CA ILE A 14 3.63 -11.89 -36.93
C ILE A 14 4.11 -10.62 -36.23
N GLY A 15 5.13 -9.94 -36.74
CA GLY A 15 5.62 -8.68 -36.19
C GLY A 15 4.57 -7.56 -36.21
N VAL A 16 3.83 -7.43 -37.32
CA VAL A 16 2.70 -6.48 -37.44
C VAL A 16 1.56 -6.85 -36.50
N MET A 17 1.23 -8.14 -36.37
CA MET A 17 0.21 -8.59 -35.42
C MET A 17 0.63 -8.30 -33.99
N TYR A 18 1.88 -8.59 -33.62
CA TYR A 18 2.40 -8.33 -32.28
C TYR A 18 2.38 -6.83 -31.99
N TYR A 19 3.01 -6.01 -32.83
CA TYR A 19 3.11 -4.57 -32.63
C TYR A 19 1.77 -3.82 -32.83
N GLY A 20 0.83 -4.37 -33.59
CA GLY A 20 -0.46 -3.73 -33.86
C GLY A 20 -1.56 -4.14 -32.88
N VAL A 21 -1.69 -5.44 -32.61
CA VAL A 21 -2.77 -5.97 -31.77
C VAL A 21 -2.47 -5.74 -30.30
N GLU A 22 -1.21 -5.89 -29.86
CA GLU A 22 -0.85 -5.73 -28.45
C GLU A 22 -1.14 -4.31 -27.93
N PRO A 23 -0.69 -3.20 -28.58
CA PRO A 23 -1.02 -1.86 -28.09
C PRO A 23 -2.52 -1.55 -28.15
N LEU A 24 -3.21 -2.01 -29.19
CA LEU A 24 -4.66 -1.81 -29.31
C LEU A 24 -5.42 -2.54 -28.19
N ALA A 25 -5.05 -3.79 -27.93
CA ALA A 25 -5.62 -4.59 -26.85
C ALA A 25 -5.30 -3.97 -25.48
N HIS A 26 -4.06 -3.50 -25.26
CA HIS A 26 -3.69 -2.80 -24.04
C HIS A 26 -4.49 -1.51 -23.84
N HIS A 27 -4.66 -0.68 -24.88
CA HIS A 27 -5.46 0.53 -24.79
C HIS A 27 -6.95 0.24 -24.52
N ALA A 28 -7.52 -0.78 -25.16
CA ALA A 28 -8.92 -1.14 -24.99
C ALA A 28 -9.22 -1.78 -23.61
N MET A 29 -8.29 -2.59 -23.09
CA MET A 29 -8.47 -3.30 -21.80
C MET A 29 -7.95 -2.53 -20.59
N HIS A 30 -7.12 -1.50 -20.80
CA HIS A 30 -6.58 -0.62 -19.77
C HIS A 30 -6.88 0.84 -20.12
N PRO A 31 -8.15 1.28 -19.93
CA PRO A 31 -8.50 2.66 -20.17
C PRO A 31 -7.65 3.60 -19.30
N PRO A 32 -7.40 4.85 -19.76
CA PRO A 32 -6.64 5.83 -19.00
C PRO A 32 -7.24 6.05 -17.60
N THR A 33 -6.34 6.20 -16.65
CA THR A 33 -6.62 6.41 -15.23
C THR A 33 -5.69 7.49 -14.72
N ALA A 34 -6.06 8.17 -13.64
CA ALA A 34 -5.17 9.13 -13.01
C ALA A 34 -3.88 8.43 -12.55
N ALA A 35 -2.73 9.06 -12.81
CA ALA A 35 -1.44 8.55 -12.34
C ALA A 35 -1.39 8.56 -10.80
N SER A 36 -0.60 7.66 -10.22
CA SER A 36 -0.31 7.68 -8.78
C SER A 36 0.42 8.97 -8.42
N ASP A 37 -0.16 9.76 -7.53
CA ASP A 37 0.49 10.93 -6.95
C ASP A 37 1.24 10.51 -5.68
N TYR A 38 2.57 10.51 -5.75
CA TYR A 38 3.44 10.19 -4.60
C TYR A 38 3.68 11.39 -3.68
N ALA A 39 3.20 12.58 -4.05
CA ALA A 39 3.20 13.75 -3.18
C ALA A 39 1.87 13.95 -2.45
N PHE A 40 0.85 13.13 -2.75
CA PHE A 40 -0.47 13.14 -2.12
C PHE A 40 -1.10 14.54 -2.03
N LYS A 41 -0.97 15.32 -3.11
CA LYS A 41 -1.44 16.72 -3.19
C LYS A 41 -2.94 16.84 -3.05
N ASP A 42 -3.68 15.77 -3.33
CA ASP A 42 -5.12 15.71 -3.09
C ASP A 42 -5.47 15.87 -1.60
N LEU A 43 -4.55 15.56 -0.69
CA LEU A 43 -4.75 15.67 0.76
C LEU A 43 -4.53 17.09 1.29
N GLU A 44 -3.80 17.96 0.60
CA GLU A 44 -3.59 19.37 1.02
C GLU A 44 -4.91 20.15 1.14
N LYS A 45 -5.99 19.66 0.50
CA LYS A 45 -7.35 20.19 0.66
C LYS A 45 -7.91 20.02 2.08
N LEU A 46 -7.32 19.15 2.89
CA LEU A 46 -7.67 18.89 4.30
C LEU A 46 -6.81 19.74 5.27
N GLY A 47 -5.94 20.59 4.75
CA GLY A 47 -5.03 21.43 5.50
C GLY A 47 -3.62 21.38 4.95
N ASN A 48 -2.87 22.47 5.08
CA ASN A 48 -1.46 22.49 4.71
C ASN A 48 -0.62 22.27 5.97
N ILE A 49 -0.32 21.00 6.28
CA ILE A 49 0.48 20.61 7.45
C ILE A 49 1.97 20.74 7.13
N ASP A 50 2.71 21.55 7.89
CA ASP A 50 4.14 21.78 7.69
C ASP A 50 5.00 20.64 8.24
N VAL A 51 4.97 19.50 7.54
CA VAL A 51 5.74 18.29 7.88
C VAL A 51 7.26 18.44 7.74
N ALA A 52 7.74 19.58 7.21
CA ALA A 52 9.17 19.83 7.02
C ALA A 52 9.81 20.39 8.29
N ASN A 53 9.07 21.14 9.10
CA ASN A 53 9.59 21.87 10.26
C ASN A 53 9.08 21.35 11.61
N GLY A 54 8.57 20.12 11.66
CA GLY A 54 8.12 19.49 12.91
C GLY A 54 9.24 19.33 13.95
N ASN A 55 8.89 19.49 15.22
CA ASN A 55 9.75 19.35 16.38
C ASN A 55 9.80 17.89 16.85
N VAL A 56 10.99 17.28 16.77
CA VAL A 56 11.21 15.86 17.14
C VAL A 56 10.95 15.59 18.63
N GLU A 57 11.39 16.48 19.52
CA GLU A 57 11.24 16.27 20.98
C GLU A 57 9.76 16.36 21.39
N ASN A 58 9.05 17.39 20.90
CA ASN A 58 7.61 17.50 21.14
C ASN A 58 6.86 16.33 20.49
N GLY A 59 7.28 15.91 19.28
CA GLY A 59 6.71 14.77 18.59
C GLY A 59 6.78 13.46 19.38
N LYS A 60 7.89 13.22 20.08
CA LYS A 60 8.02 12.09 21.01
C LYS A 60 6.97 12.18 22.12
N SER A 61 6.83 13.35 22.76
CA SER A 61 5.87 13.55 23.85
C SER A 61 4.41 13.40 23.38
N VAL A 62 4.06 13.96 22.22
CA VAL A 62 2.72 13.82 21.64
C VAL A 62 2.43 12.36 21.28
N PHE A 63 3.38 11.66 20.65
CA PHE A 63 3.23 10.24 20.34
C PHE A 63 3.01 9.40 21.61
N ALA A 64 3.82 9.63 22.64
CA ALA A 64 3.70 8.94 23.93
C ALA A 64 2.32 9.15 24.57
N ALA A 65 1.74 10.33 24.43
CA ALA A 65 0.43 10.68 25.00
C ALA A 65 -0.76 10.16 24.17
N GLN A 66 -0.65 10.14 22.85
CA GLN A 66 -1.80 9.98 21.95
C GLN A 66 -1.81 8.67 21.15
N CYS A 67 -0.65 8.05 20.92
CA CYS A 67 -0.51 6.95 19.97
C CYS A 67 -0.17 5.60 20.61
N THR A 68 0.48 5.59 21.78
CA THR A 68 1.00 4.37 22.44
C THR A 68 -0.07 3.42 22.96
N SER A 69 -1.31 3.89 23.11
CA SER A 69 -2.47 3.04 23.43
C SER A 69 -2.80 2.06 22.30
N CYS A 70 -2.46 2.41 21.05
CA CYS A 70 -2.74 1.61 19.85
C CYS A 70 -1.49 1.16 19.11
N HIS A 71 -0.37 1.84 19.22
CA HIS A 71 0.85 1.56 18.48
C HIS A 71 2.05 1.30 19.37
N THR A 72 3.05 0.63 18.81
CA THR A 72 4.37 0.41 19.43
C THR A 72 5.46 1.10 18.62
N LEU A 73 6.60 1.34 19.25
CA LEU A 73 7.86 1.74 18.60
C LEU A 73 8.98 0.81 19.06
N ASN A 74 9.00 -0.40 18.51
CA ASN A 74 9.93 -1.47 18.87
C ASN A 74 11.40 -1.10 18.60
N SER A 75 11.69 -0.12 17.74
CA SER A 75 13.05 0.42 17.56
C SER A 75 13.53 1.23 18.77
N GLN A 76 12.61 1.65 19.65
CA GLN A 76 12.92 2.41 20.83
C GLN A 76 12.86 1.50 22.06
N PRO A 77 13.90 1.50 22.92
CA PRO A 77 13.95 0.61 24.09
C PRO A 77 13.05 1.09 25.24
N ASP A 78 12.50 2.30 25.12
CA ASP A 78 11.64 2.99 26.07
C ASP A 78 10.35 2.19 26.31
N ALA A 79 10.08 1.85 27.56
CA ALA A 79 8.93 1.05 27.95
C ALA A 79 7.61 1.79 27.67
N ASP A 80 7.60 3.11 27.83
CA ASP A 80 6.40 3.93 27.67
C ASP A 80 5.92 3.98 26.21
N LEU A 81 6.82 3.71 25.27
CA LEU A 81 6.50 3.65 23.84
C LEU A 81 5.99 2.28 23.38
N ASN A 82 5.99 1.29 24.26
CA ASN A 82 5.72 -0.11 23.94
C ASN A 82 4.74 -0.78 24.91
N ILE A 83 3.92 0.00 25.62
CA ILE A 83 2.96 -0.44 26.65
C ILE A 83 1.89 -1.37 26.08
N ARG A 84 1.51 -1.20 24.81
CA ARG A 84 0.48 -2.02 24.19
C ARG A 84 0.93 -3.47 23.96
N ASN A 85 0.03 -4.42 24.15
CA ASN A 85 0.20 -5.78 23.63
C ASN A 85 0.11 -5.77 22.08
N PRO A 86 1.18 -6.13 21.36
CA PRO A 86 1.22 -6.08 19.89
C PRO A 86 0.28 -7.08 19.20
N LYS A 87 -0.28 -8.05 19.95
CA LYS A 87 -1.22 -9.05 19.43
C LYS A 87 -2.69 -8.69 19.65
N THR A 88 -2.98 -7.62 20.38
CA THR A 88 -4.35 -7.16 20.58
C THR A 88 -4.90 -6.62 19.27
N LEU A 89 -6.04 -7.14 18.83
CA LEU A 89 -6.75 -6.65 17.65
C LEU A 89 -7.46 -5.33 17.96
N GLN A 90 -7.46 -4.38 17.01
CA GLN A 90 -8.35 -3.22 17.08
C GLN A 90 -9.68 -3.56 16.40
N PRO A 91 -10.79 -3.70 17.15
CA PRO A 91 -12.06 -4.16 16.59
C PRO A 91 -12.80 -3.05 15.83
N VAL A 92 -13.53 -3.44 14.77
CA VAL A 92 -14.52 -2.61 14.06
C VAL A 92 -15.70 -3.47 13.64
N GLY A 93 -16.86 -3.23 14.24
CA GLY A 93 -18.01 -4.10 14.07
C GLY A 93 -17.66 -5.54 14.46
N GLU A 94 -17.89 -6.48 13.54
CA GLU A 94 -17.52 -7.89 13.69
C GLU A 94 -16.08 -8.19 13.19
N GLY A 95 -15.38 -7.20 12.65
CA GLY A 95 -14.03 -7.31 12.11
C GLY A 95 -12.98 -6.61 12.96
N GLY A 96 -11.79 -6.44 12.37
CA GLY A 96 -10.72 -5.67 13.00
C GLY A 96 -9.39 -5.84 12.29
N VAL A 97 -8.39 -5.11 12.76
CA VAL A 97 -7.02 -5.16 12.24
C VAL A 97 -6.02 -5.04 13.38
N LEU A 98 -4.89 -5.75 13.29
CA LEU A 98 -3.77 -5.51 14.21
C LEU A 98 -3.15 -4.15 13.90
N PRO A 99 -3.03 -3.24 14.88
CA PRO A 99 -2.26 -2.02 14.70
C PRO A 99 -0.79 -2.32 14.37
N PRO A 100 -0.17 -1.55 13.47
CA PRO A 100 1.24 -1.68 13.15
C PRO A 100 2.14 -1.15 14.28
N ASP A 101 3.34 -1.71 14.37
CA ASP A 101 4.49 -1.00 14.91
C ASP A 101 4.86 0.16 13.96
N LEU A 102 5.23 1.32 14.49
CA LEU A 102 5.48 2.51 13.67
C LEU A 102 6.97 2.86 13.54
N SER A 103 7.88 1.99 13.98
CA SER A 103 9.33 2.25 13.95
C SER A 103 9.85 2.59 12.56
N ASN A 104 9.27 1.98 11.53
CA ASN A 104 9.69 2.11 10.14
C ASN A 104 8.83 3.11 9.33
N ALA A 105 7.79 3.67 9.95
CA ALA A 105 6.75 4.44 9.25
C ALA A 105 7.33 5.70 8.58
N GLY A 106 8.26 6.40 9.25
CA GLY A 106 8.87 7.62 8.74
C GLY A 106 9.76 7.44 7.50
N LEU A 107 10.14 6.20 7.17
CA LEU A 107 10.91 5.88 5.96
C LEU A 107 10.01 5.47 4.79
N ILE A 108 9.00 4.63 5.05
CA ILE A 108 8.23 3.95 3.99
C ILE A 108 7.01 4.73 3.52
N TYR A 109 6.40 5.53 4.41
CA TYR A 109 5.23 6.33 4.08
C TYR A 109 5.63 7.76 3.74
N ASP A 110 4.94 8.34 2.75
CA ASP A 110 5.12 9.75 2.46
C ASP A 110 4.67 10.61 3.66
N SER A 111 5.35 11.74 3.86
CA SER A 111 5.15 12.57 5.05
C SER A 111 3.84 13.32 5.02
N THR A 112 3.46 13.82 3.85
CA THR A 112 2.17 14.48 3.64
C THR A 112 1.05 13.47 3.84
N TYR A 113 1.20 12.25 3.28
CA TYR A 113 0.26 11.17 3.53
C TYR A 113 0.15 10.83 5.02
N LEU A 114 1.26 10.61 5.72
CA LEU A 114 1.27 10.19 7.12
C LEU A 114 0.63 11.24 8.03
N ALA A 115 0.91 12.52 7.82
CA ALA A 115 0.29 13.61 8.58
C ALA A 115 -1.23 13.65 8.38
N HIS A 116 -1.69 13.54 7.13
CA HIS A 116 -3.11 13.54 6.82
C HIS A 116 -3.81 12.24 7.24
N PHE A 117 -3.11 11.11 7.27
CA PHE A 117 -3.62 9.86 7.81
C PHE A 117 -3.85 9.94 9.33
N ILE A 118 -2.96 10.59 10.07
CA ILE A 118 -3.17 10.89 11.49
C ILE A 118 -4.37 11.83 11.65
N LYS A 119 -4.45 12.90 10.84
CA LYS A 119 -5.54 13.88 10.90
C LYS A 119 -6.90 13.26 10.60
N ASP A 120 -7.04 12.61 9.45
CA ASP A 120 -8.26 11.94 8.99
C ASP A 120 -7.92 10.68 8.18
N PRO A 121 -7.87 9.50 8.84
CA PRO A 121 -7.43 8.28 8.19
C PRO A 121 -8.39 7.80 7.10
N VAL A 122 -9.69 8.13 7.19
CA VAL A 122 -10.70 7.69 6.23
C VAL A 122 -10.54 8.43 4.90
N ARG A 123 -10.38 9.76 4.95
CA ARG A 123 -10.13 10.56 3.74
C ARG A 123 -8.74 10.27 3.15
N ALA A 124 -7.72 10.09 4.00
CA ALA A 124 -6.38 9.75 3.55
C ALA A 124 -6.34 8.40 2.80
N THR A 125 -7.07 7.39 3.30
CA THR A 125 -7.14 6.06 2.69
C THR A 125 -8.17 5.92 1.57
N ARG A 126 -8.95 6.97 1.32
CA ARG A 126 -10.05 7.03 0.34
C ARG A 126 -11.17 6.02 0.60
N LEU A 127 -11.55 5.84 1.86
CA LEU A 127 -12.60 4.91 2.28
C LEU A 127 -13.87 5.62 2.79
N GLU A 128 -14.04 6.90 2.45
CA GLU A 128 -15.16 7.74 2.87
C GLU A 128 -16.53 7.24 2.39
N SER A 129 -16.59 6.29 1.46
CA SER A 129 -17.84 5.65 1.04
C SER A 129 -18.34 4.58 1.99
N LYS A 130 -17.44 4.00 2.80
CA LYS A 130 -17.76 2.96 3.77
C LYS A 130 -17.73 3.48 5.21
N PHE A 131 -16.73 4.31 5.53
CA PHE A 131 -16.51 4.77 6.90
C PHE A 131 -16.86 6.25 7.07
N ALA A 132 -17.32 6.59 8.26
CA ALA A 132 -17.57 7.96 8.66
C ALA A 132 -16.25 8.75 8.71
N VAL A 133 -16.25 9.97 8.16
CA VAL A 133 -15.11 10.90 8.18
C VAL A 133 -15.20 11.84 9.37
N SER A 134 -14.10 12.46 9.81
CA SER A 134 -14.18 13.48 10.87
C SER A 134 -14.91 14.72 10.35
N CYS A 135 -15.88 15.20 11.14
CA CYS A 135 -16.55 16.48 10.94
C CYS A 135 -16.02 17.57 11.89
N ASP A 136 -15.00 17.25 12.69
CA ASP A 136 -14.44 18.16 13.69
C ASP A 136 -13.81 19.38 13.01
N GLY A 137 -14.04 20.57 13.57
CA GLY A 137 -13.57 21.83 13.00
C GLY A 137 -14.38 22.34 11.80
N LEU A 138 -15.45 21.66 11.39
CA LEU A 138 -16.42 22.20 10.42
C LEU A 138 -17.53 22.99 11.14
N GLU A 139 -18.06 24.01 10.46
CA GLU A 139 -19.15 24.85 10.97
C GLU A 139 -20.26 25.03 9.93
N ASN A 140 -21.47 25.34 10.40
CA ASN A 140 -22.63 25.69 9.57
C ASN A 140 -22.96 24.62 8.51
N GLU A 141 -23.17 25.04 7.26
CA GLU A 141 -23.56 24.17 6.14
C GLU A 141 -22.53 23.06 5.88
N ALA A 142 -21.24 23.29 6.16
CA ALA A 142 -20.21 22.27 5.97
C ALA A 142 -20.32 21.14 7.00
N LEU A 143 -20.67 21.47 8.25
CA LEU A 143 -20.93 20.48 9.29
C LEU A 143 -22.17 19.66 8.96
N GLU A 144 -23.28 20.31 8.60
CA GLU A 144 -24.53 19.62 8.22
C GLU A 144 -24.32 18.66 7.04
N LYS A 145 -23.61 19.10 6.00
CA LYS A 145 -23.25 18.22 4.87
C LYS A 145 -22.40 17.03 5.30
N CYS A 146 -21.45 17.24 6.22
CA CYS A 146 -20.60 16.18 6.72
C CYS A 146 -21.41 15.14 7.51
N ASP A 147 -22.27 15.59 8.43
CA ASP A 147 -23.13 14.72 9.24
C ASP A 147 -24.07 13.89 8.38
N ILE A 148 -24.77 14.53 7.44
CA ILE A 148 -25.64 13.85 6.47
C ILE A 148 -24.84 12.82 5.66
N SER A 149 -23.62 13.17 5.25
CA SER A 149 -22.76 12.23 4.51
C SER A 149 -22.30 11.04 5.35
N ASN A 150 -22.25 11.17 6.68
CA ASN A 150 -21.84 10.12 7.61
C ASN A 150 -22.99 9.20 8.04
N GLU A 151 -24.24 9.56 7.76
CA GLU A 151 -25.41 8.74 8.13
C GLU A 151 -25.28 7.30 7.61
N GLY A 152 -25.39 6.34 8.54
CA GLY A 152 -25.34 4.90 8.23
C GLY A 152 -23.95 4.32 7.95
N LYS A 153 -22.87 5.11 8.06
CA LYS A 153 -21.49 4.63 7.89
C LYS A 153 -20.91 4.10 9.21
N GLU A 154 -19.99 3.15 9.09
CA GLU A 154 -19.26 2.57 10.23
C GLU A 154 -18.12 3.49 10.69
N SER A 155 -17.68 3.35 11.95
CA SER A 155 -16.46 3.99 12.44
C SER A 155 -15.21 3.31 11.88
N TYR A 156 -14.16 4.10 11.63
CA TYR A 156 -12.85 3.58 11.23
C TYR A 156 -12.05 3.09 12.47
N PRO A 157 -11.19 2.04 12.36
CA PRO A 157 -10.50 1.46 13.53
C PRO A 157 -9.56 2.44 14.24
N MET A 158 -8.95 3.34 13.48
CA MET A 158 -8.14 4.44 13.98
C MET A 158 -9.00 5.69 14.06
N ASN A 159 -9.07 6.33 15.22
CA ASN A 159 -9.76 7.61 15.35
C ASN A 159 -9.05 8.67 14.50
N ALA A 160 -9.82 9.62 13.97
CA ALA A 160 -9.26 10.85 13.47
C ALA A 160 -8.68 11.67 14.63
N PHE A 161 -7.56 12.34 14.41
CA PHE A 161 -6.97 13.27 15.37
C PHE A 161 -7.23 14.74 15.03
N ASN A 162 -7.98 14.99 13.95
CA ASN A 162 -8.45 16.32 13.59
C ASN A 162 -9.20 16.97 14.78
N GLY A 163 -8.70 18.12 15.24
CA GLY A 163 -9.25 18.84 16.40
C GLY A 163 -8.85 18.26 17.77
N ALA A 164 -8.35 17.03 17.85
CA ALA A 164 -7.81 16.43 19.07
C ALA A 164 -6.38 16.90 19.37
N ILE A 165 -5.57 17.05 18.32
CA ILE A 165 -4.25 17.69 18.34
C ILE A 165 -4.14 18.67 17.17
N SER A 166 -3.26 19.66 17.30
CA SER A 166 -3.03 20.68 16.28
C SER A 166 -2.26 20.13 15.08
N ASP A 167 -2.36 20.82 13.93
CA ASP A 167 -1.58 20.47 12.72
C ASP A 167 -0.06 20.51 13.00
N SER A 168 0.40 21.40 13.89
CA SER A 168 1.81 21.44 14.32
C SER A 168 2.19 20.18 15.10
N GLU A 169 1.36 19.74 16.05
CA GLU A 169 1.62 18.51 16.81
C GLU A 169 1.60 17.26 15.91
N ILE A 170 0.75 17.23 14.88
CA ILE A 170 0.77 16.18 13.86
C ILE A 170 2.10 16.20 13.09
N ALA A 171 2.56 17.37 12.65
CA ALA A 171 3.86 17.53 11.98
C ALA A 171 5.02 17.08 12.88
N ASP A 172 4.95 17.39 14.18
CA ASP A 172 5.93 16.98 15.19
C ASP A 172 5.98 15.46 15.33
N VAL A 173 4.83 14.78 15.38
CA VAL A 173 4.77 13.30 15.39
C VAL A 173 5.41 12.72 14.14
N VAL A 174 5.13 13.27 12.95
CA VAL A 174 5.76 12.81 11.70
C VAL A 174 7.28 13.04 11.73
N ALA A 175 7.74 14.18 12.25
CA ALA A 175 9.17 14.47 12.40
C ALA A 175 9.84 13.48 13.37
N TYR A 176 9.18 13.12 14.47
CA TYR A 176 9.68 12.11 15.39
C TYR A 176 9.76 10.73 14.73
N LEU A 177 8.71 10.27 14.06
CA LEU A 177 8.72 8.98 13.35
C LEU A 177 9.80 8.90 12.27
N LYS A 178 10.11 10.02 11.60
CA LYS A 178 11.26 10.11 10.68
C LYS A 178 12.60 10.00 11.39
N SER A 179 12.74 10.65 12.55
CA SER A 179 14.01 10.69 13.29
C SER A 179 14.46 9.33 13.80
N ILE A 180 13.51 8.44 14.09
CA ILE A 180 13.76 7.09 14.60
C ILE A 180 13.81 6.02 13.50
N ALA A 181 13.39 6.36 12.28
CA ALA A 181 13.34 5.40 11.19
C ALA A 181 14.76 5.00 10.74
N PRO A 182 14.95 3.75 10.29
CA PRO A 182 16.26 3.31 9.81
C PRO A 182 16.64 4.03 8.51
N LYS A 183 17.94 4.00 8.17
CA LYS A 183 18.44 4.59 6.92
C LYS A 183 18.01 3.82 5.66
N SER A 184 17.74 2.53 5.79
CA SER A 184 17.34 1.65 4.68
C SER A 184 16.67 0.38 5.21
N LEU A 185 15.77 -0.19 4.40
CA LEU A 185 15.11 -1.48 4.63
C LEU A 185 15.26 -2.36 3.39
N SER A 186 15.23 -3.68 3.57
CA SER A 186 15.12 -4.64 2.47
C SER A 186 13.74 -4.57 1.82
N ASP A 187 13.60 -5.02 0.56
CA ASP A 187 12.28 -4.98 -0.07
C ASP A 187 11.26 -5.88 0.63
N LYS A 188 11.72 -6.96 1.28
CA LYS A 188 10.86 -7.83 2.10
C LYS A 188 10.40 -7.13 3.37
N GLU A 189 11.28 -6.39 4.04
CA GLU A 189 10.92 -5.62 5.23
C GLU A 189 9.87 -4.55 4.87
N VAL A 190 10.09 -3.81 3.79
CA VAL A 190 9.09 -2.83 3.30
C VAL A 190 7.76 -3.50 2.96
N PHE A 191 7.77 -4.68 2.32
CA PHE A 191 6.54 -5.44 2.06
C PHE A 191 5.83 -5.86 3.35
N VAL A 192 6.56 -6.34 4.35
CA VAL A 192 5.99 -6.77 5.62
C VAL A 192 5.30 -5.59 6.30
N GLU A 193 5.96 -4.44 6.37
CA GLU A 193 5.40 -3.24 6.97
C GLU A 193 4.17 -2.71 6.23
N ALA A 194 4.23 -2.68 4.88
CA ALA A 194 3.19 -2.06 4.06
C ALA A 194 1.98 -2.97 3.80
N CYS A 195 2.19 -4.29 3.68
CA CYS A 195 1.19 -5.20 3.10
C CYS A 195 0.83 -6.37 4.01
N SER A 196 1.76 -6.90 4.81
CA SER A 196 1.54 -8.19 5.48
C SER A 196 0.59 -8.13 6.68
N ARG A 197 0.07 -6.96 7.03
CA ARG A 197 -1.02 -6.85 8.01
C ARG A 197 -2.33 -7.44 7.50
N CYS A 198 -2.56 -7.33 6.19
CA CYS A 198 -3.77 -7.82 5.53
C CYS A 198 -3.48 -8.99 4.58
N HIS A 199 -2.29 -9.01 3.97
CA HIS A 199 -1.99 -9.94 2.89
C HIS A 199 -0.99 -11.02 3.29
N SER A 200 -1.25 -12.24 2.85
CA SER A 200 -0.25 -13.31 2.88
C SER A 200 0.60 -13.29 1.61
N ALA A 201 1.80 -13.87 1.71
CA ALA A 201 2.69 -14.22 0.61
C ALA A 201 3.25 -15.62 0.87
N VAL A 202 2.37 -16.63 0.86
CA VAL A 202 2.68 -17.98 1.32
C VAL A 202 3.73 -18.73 0.48
N TYR A 203 4.03 -18.28 -0.73
CA TYR A 203 5.12 -18.85 -1.53
C TYR A 203 6.46 -18.14 -1.36
N ASP A 204 6.57 -17.18 -0.44
CA ASP A 204 7.87 -16.71 0.01
C ASP A 204 8.63 -17.84 0.70
N LYS A 205 9.56 -18.45 -0.03
CA LYS A 205 10.47 -19.49 0.47
C LYS A 205 11.69 -18.90 1.18
N ASN A 206 11.61 -17.66 1.65
CA ASN A 206 12.69 -16.90 2.27
C ASN A 206 13.92 -16.77 1.36
N GLN A 207 13.68 -16.64 0.04
CA GLN A 207 14.73 -16.60 -0.99
C GLN A 207 15.34 -15.21 -1.20
N TYR A 208 14.76 -14.19 -0.57
CA TYR A 208 14.92 -12.79 -0.94
C TYR A 208 16.23 -12.14 -0.42
N ASP A 209 16.68 -12.48 0.79
CA ASP A 209 17.51 -11.55 1.56
C ASP A 209 19.04 -11.74 1.49
N SER A 210 19.59 -12.57 0.60
CA SER A 210 21.04 -12.89 0.63
C SER A 210 21.98 -11.67 0.60
N MET A 211 21.60 -10.58 -0.07
CA MET A 211 22.41 -9.36 -0.17
C MET A 211 22.18 -8.37 0.99
N PHE A 212 20.95 -8.27 1.52
CA PHE A 212 20.64 -7.43 2.67
C PHE A 212 21.23 -8.02 3.96
N PHE A 213 21.12 -9.35 4.12
CA PHE A 213 21.76 -10.07 5.22
C PHE A 213 23.27 -9.85 5.25
N ALA A 214 23.94 -9.75 4.11
CA ALA A 214 25.38 -9.50 4.07
C ALA A 214 25.75 -8.16 4.70
N ASN A 215 25.03 -7.07 4.38
CA ASN A 215 25.30 -5.76 4.96
C ASN A 215 24.90 -5.66 6.43
N HIS A 216 23.74 -6.21 6.79
CA HIS A 216 23.26 -6.28 8.18
C HIS A 216 24.24 -7.08 9.05
N ASN A 217 24.58 -8.30 8.63
CA ASN A 217 25.53 -9.15 9.33
C ASN A 217 26.91 -8.51 9.39
N ALA A 218 27.39 -7.84 8.34
CA ALA A 218 28.68 -7.15 8.38
C ALA A 218 28.72 -6.04 9.44
N LYS A 219 27.62 -5.28 9.61
CA LYS A 219 27.51 -4.29 10.69
C LYS A 219 27.55 -4.95 12.06
N ILE A 220 26.77 -6.01 12.27
CA ILE A 220 26.74 -6.75 13.53
C ILE A 220 28.09 -7.37 13.84
N GLU A 221 28.72 -8.06 12.90
CA GLU A 221 30.05 -8.66 13.04
C GLU A 221 31.12 -7.62 13.40
N SER A 222 31.02 -6.41 12.83
CA SER A 222 31.90 -5.30 13.20
C SER A 222 31.70 -4.90 14.68
N LEU A 223 30.47 -4.82 15.16
CA LEU A 223 30.17 -4.48 16.55
C LEU A 223 30.57 -5.59 17.53
N ILE A 224 30.36 -6.87 17.14
CA ILE A 224 30.83 -8.03 17.92
C ILE A 224 32.34 -7.92 18.13
N LYS A 225 33.12 -7.71 17.06
CA LYS A 225 34.58 -7.56 17.14
C LYS A 225 35.01 -6.37 18.01
N GLN A 226 34.23 -5.29 18.05
CA GLN A 226 34.52 -4.14 18.90
C GLN A 226 34.24 -4.39 20.39
N GLY A 227 33.33 -5.31 20.71
CA GLY A 227 32.96 -5.69 22.08
C GLY A 227 33.71 -6.90 22.62
N GLU A 228 34.35 -7.70 21.77
CA GLU A 228 35.18 -8.84 22.19
C GLU A 228 36.24 -8.42 23.23
N GLY A 229 36.21 -9.06 24.40
CA GLY A 229 37.17 -8.82 25.48
C GLY A 229 36.92 -7.57 26.32
N LYS A 230 35.80 -6.87 26.13
CA LYS A 230 35.35 -5.75 26.97
C LYS A 230 34.21 -6.17 27.90
N GLU A 231 34.14 -5.53 29.05
CA GLU A 231 32.93 -5.56 29.89
C GLU A 231 31.79 -4.80 29.20
N GLU A 232 30.54 -5.15 29.49
CA GLU A 232 29.37 -4.60 28.79
C GLU A 232 29.30 -3.07 28.84
N ALA A 233 29.46 -2.48 30.03
CA ALA A 233 29.42 -1.03 30.20
C ALA A 233 30.52 -0.33 29.38
N GLU A 234 31.74 -0.88 29.38
CA GLU A 234 32.87 -0.35 28.60
C GLU A 234 32.60 -0.44 27.10
N PHE A 235 32.03 -1.57 26.65
CA PHE A 235 31.65 -1.73 25.25
C PHE A 235 30.62 -0.69 24.83
N ILE A 236 29.50 -0.58 25.56
CA ILE A 236 28.42 0.36 25.23
C ILE A 236 28.90 1.82 25.28
N GLU A 237 29.72 2.21 26.26
CA GLU A 237 30.29 3.55 26.34
C GLU A 237 31.21 3.87 25.15
N SER A 238 31.96 2.88 24.65
CA SER A 238 32.88 3.03 23.53
C SER A 238 32.21 3.26 22.17
N LEU A 239 30.90 3.00 22.07
CA LEU A 239 30.13 3.20 20.84
C LEU A 239 29.81 4.68 20.59
N ASN A 240 29.77 5.05 19.31
CA ASN A 240 29.21 6.34 18.89
C ASN A 240 27.67 6.34 19.01
N ASP A 241 27.04 7.50 18.88
CA ASP A 241 25.60 7.65 19.07
C ASP A 241 24.76 6.84 18.07
N GLU A 242 25.23 6.68 16.83
CA GLU A 242 24.56 5.86 15.81
C GLU A 242 24.59 4.37 16.19
N ASP A 243 25.73 3.89 16.67
CA ASP A 243 25.90 2.50 17.10
C ASP A 243 25.14 2.21 18.40
N LYS A 244 25.05 3.19 19.33
CA LYS A 244 24.19 3.10 20.52
C LYS A 244 22.72 3.02 20.14
N ALA A 245 22.26 3.86 19.21
CA ALA A 245 20.89 3.82 18.71
C ALA A 245 20.58 2.48 18.03
N PHE A 246 21.51 1.96 17.22
CA PHE A 246 21.38 0.63 16.60
C PHE A 246 21.29 -0.49 17.64
N MET A 247 22.16 -0.49 18.65
CA MET A 247 22.12 -1.46 19.76
C MET A 247 20.79 -1.42 20.51
N ASN A 248 20.28 -0.22 20.80
CA ASN A 248 18.98 -0.03 21.45
C ASN A 248 17.82 -0.55 20.58
N ALA A 249 17.89 -0.36 19.27
CA ALA A 249 16.92 -0.93 18.34
C ALA A 249 16.97 -2.46 18.33
N LEU A 250 18.16 -3.07 18.37
CA LEU A 250 18.29 -4.53 18.49
C LEU A 250 17.71 -5.07 19.80
N LEU A 251 17.91 -4.36 20.91
CA LEU A 251 17.28 -4.71 22.19
C LEU A 251 15.74 -4.65 22.09
N GLY A 252 15.20 -3.58 21.52
CA GLY A 252 13.76 -3.46 21.30
C GLY A 252 13.19 -4.55 20.37
N MET A 253 13.92 -4.92 19.32
CA MET A 253 13.57 -6.05 18.45
C MET A 253 13.61 -7.40 19.21
N ALA A 254 14.58 -7.61 20.10
CA ALA A 254 14.66 -8.80 20.94
C ALA A 254 13.43 -8.92 21.87
N LYS A 255 13.03 -7.81 22.49
CA LYS A 255 11.79 -7.72 23.29
C LYS A 255 10.56 -8.05 22.44
N ALA A 256 10.43 -7.43 21.26
CA ALA A 256 9.30 -7.67 20.35
C ALA A 256 9.23 -9.13 19.88
N LYS A 257 10.38 -9.76 19.61
CA LYS A 257 10.48 -11.17 19.25
C LYS A 257 10.01 -12.09 20.37
N GLU A 258 10.40 -11.83 21.61
CA GLU A 258 9.93 -12.61 22.77
C GLU A 258 8.41 -12.52 22.92
N LYS A 259 7.82 -11.32 22.79
CA LYS A 259 6.35 -11.14 22.80
C LYS A 259 5.67 -11.92 21.68
N LYS A 260 6.29 -12.00 20.50
CA LYS A 260 5.74 -12.74 19.36
C LYS A 260 5.60 -14.24 19.64
N ASP A 261 6.44 -14.83 20.48
CA ASP A 261 6.40 -16.26 20.78
C ASP A 261 5.42 -16.62 21.92
N ILE A 262 4.83 -15.62 22.59
CA ILE A 262 3.87 -15.77 23.70
C ILE A 262 2.44 -15.55 23.19
N SER A 263 1.43 -16.30 23.66
CA SER A 263 0.03 -16.08 23.22
C SER A 263 -0.52 -14.72 23.67
N ALA A 264 -1.54 -14.20 23.00
CA ALA A 264 -2.11 -12.90 23.33
C ALA A 264 -2.64 -12.86 24.77
N GLU A 265 -3.33 -13.92 25.19
CA GLU A 265 -3.90 -14.06 26.53
C GLU A 265 -2.81 -14.05 27.60
N LYS A 266 -1.68 -14.72 27.36
CA LYS A 266 -0.56 -14.75 28.31
C LYS A 266 0.18 -13.42 28.42
N LEU A 267 0.18 -12.61 27.36
CA LEU A 267 0.71 -11.25 27.42
C LEU A 267 -0.22 -10.32 28.22
N ASP A 268 -1.52 -10.61 28.23
CA ASP A 268 -2.55 -9.85 28.94
C ASP A 268 -2.82 -10.40 30.37
N GLU A 269 -2.42 -11.64 30.70
CA GLU A 269 -2.63 -12.29 32.00
C GLU A 269 -1.68 -11.76 33.11
N GLU A 270 -2.22 -11.72 34.34
CA GLU A 270 -1.64 -11.14 35.57
C GLU A 270 -1.20 -9.67 35.46
N ASN A 271 -2.17 -8.75 35.63
CA ASN A 271 -1.97 -7.32 35.90
C ASN A 271 -1.19 -6.50 34.85
N GLY A 272 -1.07 -6.97 33.60
CA GLY A 272 -0.21 -6.31 32.59
C GLY A 272 1.29 -6.57 32.79
N THR A 273 1.65 -7.40 33.77
CA THR A 273 3.02 -7.51 34.27
C THR A 273 3.96 -8.20 33.28
N LEU A 274 3.52 -9.16 32.45
CA LEU A 274 4.45 -9.84 31.56
C LEU A 274 4.88 -8.96 30.38
N ASN A 275 3.94 -8.24 29.75
CA ASN A 275 4.28 -7.28 28.69
C ASN A 275 5.14 -6.14 29.24
N GLU A 276 4.79 -5.60 30.41
CA GLU A 276 5.57 -4.59 31.13
C GLU A 276 6.96 -5.11 31.55
N ALA A 277 7.05 -6.35 32.05
CA ALA A 277 8.31 -6.98 32.43
C ALA A 277 9.22 -7.18 31.22
N ILE A 278 8.68 -7.65 30.08
CA ILE A 278 9.44 -7.77 28.84
C ILE A 278 9.90 -6.38 28.37
N ASN A 279 9.05 -5.36 28.49
CA ASN A 279 9.42 -3.97 28.16
C ASN A 279 10.55 -3.45 29.05
N ALA A 280 10.58 -3.81 30.32
CA ALA A 280 11.60 -3.40 31.28
C ALA A 280 12.96 -4.10 31.09
N LYS A 281 13.01 -5.19 30.31
CA LYS A 281 14.26 -5.94 30.09
C LYS A 281 15.37 -5.08 29.53
N THR A 282 16.59 -5.38 29.94
CA THR A 282 17.83 -4.75 29.50
C THR A 282 18.66 -5.73 28.69
N PHE A 283 19.88 -5.34 28.27
CA PHE A 283 20.81 -6.26 27.63
C PHE A 283 21.12 -7.46 28.54
N GLU A 284 21.29 -7.25 29.85
CA GLU A 284 21.61 -8.29 30.83
C GLU A 284 20.58 -9.43 30.82
N ASP A 285 19.29 -9.11 30.71
CA ASP A 285 18.20 -10.10 30.66
C ASP A 285 18.25 -11.00 29.42
N PHE A 286 18.93 -10.54 28.36
CA PHE A 286 19.18 -11.31 27.13
C PHE A 286 20.59 -11.92 27.09
N GLY A 287 21.29 -11.96 28.22
CA GLY A 287 22.66 -12.48 28.32
C GLY A 287 23.75 -11.48 27.87
N GLY A 288 23.40 -10.20 27.80
CA GLY A 288 24.28 -9.08 27.53
C GLY A 288 24.27 -8.57 26.08
N ALA A 289 24.93 -7.44 25.85
CA ALA A 289 24.95 -6.71 24.58
C ALA A 289 25.52 -7.57 23.43
N LEU A 290 26.58 -8.34 23.70
CA LEU A 290 27.14 -9.28 22.73
C LEU A 290 26.20 -10.44 22.41
N SER A 291 25.42 -10.93 23.39
CA SER A 291 24.43 -11.97 23.17
C SER A 291 23.31 -11.48 22.23
N VAL A 292 22.82 -10.25 22.45
CA VAL A 292 21.84 -9.61 21.57
C VAL A 292 22.37 -9.43 20.15
N LEU A 293 23.63 -9.00 19.98
CA LEU A 293 24.28 -8.91 18.66
C LEU A 293 24.33 -10.27 17.96
N ASN A 294 24.81 -11.31 18.66
CA ASN A 294 24.91 -12.65 18.10
C ASN A 294 23.53 -13.21 17.70
N ALA A 295 22.50 -12.99 18.51
CA ALA A 295 21.12 -13.40 18.24
C ALA A 295 20.47 -12.64 17.08
N SER A 296 21.05 -11.50 16.69
CA SER A 296 20.57 -10.61 15.61
C SER A 296 21.21 -10.93 14.25
N LEU A 297 22.18 -11.85 14.19
CA LEU A 297 22.71 -12.36 12.92
C LEU A 297 21.65 -13.14 12.15
N LEU A 298 21.52 -12.84 10.86
CA LEU A 298 20.52 -13.44 9.99
C LEU A 298 21.11 -14.59 9.18
N GLU A 299 20.47 -15.76 9.24
CA GLU A 299 20.83 -16.92 8.42
C GLU A 299 19.95 -17.01 7.17
N SER A 300 20.57 -17.26 6.01
CA SER A 300 19.87 -17.59 4.78
C SER A 300 19.40 -19.06 4.79
N SER A 301 18.44 -19.41 5.64
CA SER A 301 17.79 -20.72 5.57
C SER A 301 16.62 -20.70 4.58
N PHE A 302 16.68 -21.57 3.58
CA PHE A 302 15.71 -21.71 2.48
C PHE A 302 14.44 -22.51 2.86
N ASN A 303 14.28 -22.89 4.13
CA ASN A 303 13.19 -23.74 4.61
C ASN A 303 12.44 -23.06 5.76
N LYS A 304 11.79 -21.92 5.49
CA LYS A 304 10.80 -21.34 6.40
C LYS A 304 9.39 -21.49 5.83
N ALA A 305 8.40 -21.53 6.72
CA ALA A 305 7.00 -21.38 6.35
C ALA A 305 6.80 -20.05 5.60
N GLY A 306 5.85 -20.02 4.66
CA GLY A 306 5.53 -18.82 3.91
C GLY A 306 5.09 -17.65 4.79
N LEU A 307 5.12 -16.44 4.25
CA LEU A 307 4.67 -15.25 4.98
C LEU A 307 3.14 -15.26 5.09
N HIS A 308 2.62 -15.32 6.31
CA HIS A 308 1.19 -15.22 6.58
C HIS A 308 0.81 -13.81 7.03
N ALA A 309 -0.41 -13.40 6.67
CA ALA A 309 -0.96 -12.13 7.13
C ALA A 309 -1.00 -12.08 8.67
N ALA A 310 -0.72 -10.91 9.25
CA ALA A 310 -0.78 -10.72 10.69
C ALA A 310 -2.23 -10.78 11.21
N THR A 311 -3.18 -10.25 10.43
CA THR A 311 -4.61 -10.28 10.76
C THR A 311 -5.30 -11.43 10.04
N ASP A 312 -6.20 -12.11 10.74
CA ASP A 312 -7.06 -13.14 10.14
C ASP A 312 -7.91 -12.58 8.98
N SER A 313 -8.04 -13.38 7.92
CA SER A 313 -8.71 -12.93 6.70
C SER A 313 -10.21 -12.70 6.85
N GLU A 314 -10.89 -13.40 7.77
CA GLU A 314 -12.30 -13.16 8.06
C GLU A 314 -12.47 -11.85 8.85
N MET A 315 -11.54 -11.51 9.74
CA MET A 315 -11.55 -10.21 10.43
C MET A 315 -11.36 -9.04 9.44
N ILE A 316 -10.44 -9.20 8.48
CA ILE A 316 -10.26 -8.21 7.40
C ILE A 316 -11.48 -8.16 6.49
N LYS A 317 -12.12 -9.29 6.19
CA LYS A 317 -13.33 -9.33 5.36
C LYS A 317 -14.52 -8.66 6.05
N ALA A 318 -14.72 -8.89 7.35
CA ALA A 318 -15.74 -8.17 8.10
C ALA A 318 -15.44 -6.67 8.13
N TYR A 319 -14.17 -6.29 8.33
CA TYR A 319 -13.73 -4.89 8.34
C TYR A 319 -13.83 -4.19 6.97
N LEU A 320 -13.26 -4.73 5.89
CA LEU A 320 -13.20 -4.08 4.57
C LEU A 320 -14.26 -4.58 3.58
N GLY A 321 -15.05 -5.58 3.94
CA GLY A 321 -16.10 -6.18 3.09
C GLY A 321 -15.57 -7.17 2.06
N ASN A 322 -14.27 -7.43 1.99
CA ASN A 322 -13.65 -8.37 1.03
C ASN A 322 -12.49 -9.13 1.67
N THR A 323 -12.33 -10.40 1.27
CA THR A 323 -11.20 -11.22 1.67
C THR A 323 -9.92 -10.72 0.97
N PRO A 324 -8.85 -10.41 1.72
CA PRO A 324 -7.58 -10.00 1.11
C PRO A 324 -6.97 -11.19 0.35
N PRO A 325 -6.59 -11.03 -0.93
CA PRO A 325 -5.93 -12.11 -1.67
C PRO A 325 -4.52 -12.37 -1.13
N ASP A 326 -4.05 -13.62 -1.30
CA ASP A 326 -2.62 -13.92 -1.23
C ASP A 326 -1.89 -13.23 -2.40
N LEU A 327 -0.76 -12.59 -2.09
CA LEU A 327 -0.02 -11.78 -3.05
C LEU A 327 1.11 -12.54 -3.75
N SER A 328 1.35 -13.80 -3.42
CA SER A 328 2.48 -14.57 -3.94
C SER A 328 2.56 -14.57 -5.46
N MET A 329 1.43 -14.70 -6.13
CA MET A 329 1.35 -14.77 -7.59
C MET A 329 0.76 -13.51 -8.24
N MET A 330 0.49 -12.47 -7.46
CA MET A 330 -0.24 -11.30 -7.95
C MET A 330 0.55 -10.56 -9.03
N ILE A 331 1.88 -10.51 -8.93
CA ILE A 331 2.75 -9.91 -9.95
C ILE A 331 2.61 -10.59 -11.32
N ARG A 332 2.36 -11.91 -11.34
CA ARG A 332 2.14 -12.65 -12.59
C ARG A 332 0.74 -12.43 -13.16
N ALA A 333 -0.24 -12.19 -12.29
CA ALA A 333 -1.63 -11.97 -12.68
C ALA A 333 -1.89 -10.55 -13.18
N LYS A 334 -1.19 -9.55 -12.63
CA LYS A 334 -1.45 -8.12 -12.90
C LYS A 334 -0.29 -7.41 -13.59
N GLY A 335 0.94 -7.90 -13.43
CA GLY A 335 2.13 -7.25 -13.94
C GLY A 335 2.61 -6.09 -13.06
N ARG A 336 3.86 -5.68 -13.30
CA ARG A 336 4.58 -4.64 -12.54
C ARG A 336 3.87 -3.29 -12.58
N THR A 337 3.54 -2.81 -13.79
CA THR A 337 2.97 -1.47 -14.00
C THR A 337 1.60 -1.31 -13.34
N GLU A 338 0.73 -2.32 -13.45
CA GLU A 338 -0.61 -2.23 -12.88
C GLU A 338 -0.58 -2.29 -11.36
N LEU A 339 0.26 -3.15 -10.75
CA LEU A 339 0.39 -3.20 -9.29
C LEU A 339 0.99 -1.93 -8.71
N ALA A 340 2.05 -1.39 -9.33
CA ALA A 340 2.63 -0.10 -8.93
C ALA A 340 1.55 1.00 -8.97
N ALA A 341 0.79 1.08 -10.05
CA ALA A 341 -0.30 2.05 -10.16
C ALA A 341 -1.48 1.81 -9.19
N PHE A 342 -1.58 0.62 -8.59
CA PHE A 342 -2.71 0.22 -7.74
C PHE A 342 -2.46 0.45 -6.25
N ILE A 343 -1.25 0.23 -5.73
CA ILE A 343 -0.95 0.26 -4.28
C ILE A 343 -1.33 1.60 -3.63
N ASN A 344 -0.94 2.72 -4.24
CA ASN A 344 -1.26 4.07 -3.76
C ASN A 344 -2.56 4.65 -4.34
N ASN A 345 -3.23 3.92 -5.23
CA ASN A 345 -4.50 4.32 -5.80
C ASN A 345 -5.44 3.10 -5.99
N PRO A 346 -5.84 2.40 -4.93
CA PRO A 346 -6.69 1.22 -5.05
C PRO A 346 -8.13 1.57 -5.46
N GLN A 347 -8.54 2.82 -5.22
CA GLN A 347 -9.78 3.40 -5.72
C GLN A 347 -9.67 3.88 -7.18
N LYS A 348 -8.64 3.44 -7.92
CA LYS A 348 -8.44 3.78 -9.34
C LYS A 348 -9.66 3.37 -10.16
N VAL A 349 -10.42 4.39 -10.57
CA VAL A 349 -11.55 4.27 -11.48
C VAL A 349 -11.11 4.81 -12.85
N PRO A 350 -11.42 4.13 -13.96
CA PRO A 350 -11.21 4.65 -15.31
C PRO A 350 -11.81 6.04 -15.50
N LEU A 351 -11.07 6.96 -16.14
CA LEU A 351 -11.55 8.33 -16.33
C LEU A 351 -12.89 8.37 -17.09
N ILE A 352 -13.07 7.45 -18.04
CA ILE A 352 -14.32 7.30 -18.79
C ILE A 352 -15.53 6.95 -17.90
N ASP A 353 -15.33 6.15 -16.85
CA ASP A 353 -16.41 5.77 -15.92
C ASP A 353 -16.79 6.95 -15.03
N ILE A 354 -15.81 7.77 -14.62
CA ILE A 354 -16.03 9.01 -13.87
C ILE A 354 -16.82 10.00 -14.72
N GLN A 355 -16.40 10.21 -15.96
CA GLN A 355 -17.09 11.06 -16.93
C GLN A 355 -18.53 10.59 -17.17
N GLN A 356 -18.73 9.27 -17.33
CA GLN A 356 -20.06 8.71 -17.50
C GLN A 356 -20.94 8.89 -16.25
N ALA A 357 -20.37 8.78 -15.04
CA ALA A 357 -21.10 9.03 -13.80
C ALA A 357 -21.59 10.49 -13.70
N VAL A 358 -20.75 11.46 -14.09
CA VAL A 358 -21.13 12.88 -14.19
C VAL A 358 -22.27 13.07 -15.20
N ILE A 359 -22.15 12.51 -16.41
CA ILE A 359 -23.22 12.56 -17.42
C ILE A 359 -24.52 11.97 -16.87
N ASN A 360 -24.45 10.79 -16.25
CA ASN A 360 -25.62 10.10 -15.70
C ASN A 360 -26.32 10.95 -14.62
N LYS A 361 -25.56 11.65 -13.78
CA LYS A 361 -26.12 12.57 -12.78
C LYS A 361 -26.82 13.77 -13.43
N LEU A 362 -26.22 14.36 -14.45
CA LEU A 362 -26.83 15.46 -15.20
C LEU A 362 -28.13 15.04 -15.89
N VAL A 363 -28.14 13.84 -16.50
CA VAL A 363 -29.35 13.24 -17.08
C VAL A 363 -30.40 13.01 -16.00
N LYS A 364 -30.02 12.44 -14.85
CA LYS A 364 -30.94 12.21 -13.73
C LYS A 364 -31.57 13.51 -13.23
N ASN A 365 -30.79 14.58 -13.09
CA ASN A 365 -31.32 15.88 -12.71
C ASN A 365 -32.37 16.38 -13.71
N LYS A 366 -32.14 16.22 -15.02
CA LYS A 366 -33.12 16.57 -16.07
C LYS A 366 -34.38 15.70 -16.03
N GLN A 367 -34.21 14.39 -15.80
CA GLN A 367 -35.33 13.49 -15.59
C GLN A 367 -36.16 13.89 -14.37
N ASP A 368 -35.52 14.31 -13.28
CA ASP A 368 -36.20 14.69 -12.05
C ASP A 368 -36.93 16.05 -12.19
N GLU A 369 -36.33 17.02 -12.89
CA GLU A 369 -37.01 18.26 -13.32
C GLU A 369 -38.29 17.97 -14.11
N GLU A 370 -38.22 17.04 -15.06
CA GLU A 370 -39.37 16.68 -15.89
C GLU A 370 -40.45 15.91 -15.10
N LYS A 371 -40.04 15.00 -14.20
CA LYS A 371 -40.98 14.32 -13.29
C LYS A 371 -41.72 15.32 -12.40
N ALA A 372 -41.01 16.32 -11.89
CA ALA A 372 -41.59 17.38 -11.08
C ALA A 372 -42.58 18.25 -11.87
N ALA A 373 -42.38 18.38 -13.19
CA ALA A 373 -43.26 19.12 -14.10
C ALA A 373 -44.49 18.31 -14.56
N LEU A 374 -44.66 17.04 -14.16
CA LEU A 374 -45.83 16.24 -14.55
C LEU A 374 -47.12 16.81 -13.95
N PRO A 375 -48.23 16.90 -14.72
CA PRO A 375 -49.51 17.41 -14.23
C PRO A 375 -49.98 16.69 -12.96
N ALA A 376 -50.49 17.45 -11.99
CA ALA A 376 -50.90 16.92 -10.68
C ALA A 376 -52.13 15.99 -10.76
N ASP A 377 -52.97 16.17 -11.79
CA ASP A 377 -54.24 15.51 -12.03
C ASP A 377 -54.15 14.17 -12.78
N LEU A 378 -52.94 13.73 -13.15
CA LEU A 378 -52.72 12.42 -13.77
C LEU A 378 -53.18 11.26 -12.87
N SER A 379 -53.82 10.26 -13.49
CA SER A 379 -54.10 8.98 -12.82
C SER A 379 -52.80 8.30 -12.40
N GLU A 380 -52.84 7.46 -11.35
CA GLU A 380 -51.65 6.78 -10.84
C GLU A 380 -50.97 5.92 -11.91
N ASN A 381 -51.75 5.26 -12.77
CA ASN A 381 -51.25 4.43 -13.86
C ASN A 381 -50.57 5.27 -14.96
N ASP A 382 -51.17 6.40 -15.34
CA ASP A 382 -50.60 7.30 -16.36
C ASP A 382 -49.33 7.97 -15.84
N ARG A 383 -49.30 8.37 -14.57
CA ARG A 383 -48.11 8.91 -13.92
C ARG A 383 -46.97 7.89 -13.93
N LYS A 384 -47.24 6.62 -13.59
CA LYS A 384 -46.24 5.55 -13.66
C LYS A 384 -45.73 5.31 -15.08
N ALA A 385 -46.62 5.33 -16.08
CA ALA A 385 -46.24 5.18 -17.48
C ALA A 385 -45.33 6.33 -17.94
N LYS A 386 -45.67 7.58 -17.58
CA LYS A 386 -44.85 8.76 -17.89
C LYS A 386 -43.49 8.75 -17.20
N ILE A 387 -43.44 8.39 -15.91
CA ILE A 387 -42.17 8.24 -15.19
C ILE A 387 -41.28 7.18 -15.86
N LYS A 388 -41.86 6.07 -16.35
CA LYS A 388 -41.11 5.03 -17.07
C LYS A 388 -40.53 5.56 -18.39
N GLU A 389 -41.30 6.34 -19.15
CA GLU A 389 -40.82 7.00 -20.36
C GLU A 389 -39.69 7.98 -20.06
N ILE A 390 -39.81 8.78 -18.98
CA ILE A 390 -38.79 9.75 -18.56
C ILE A 390 -37.50 9.04 -18.16
N ASN A 391 -37.58 7.97 -17.34
CA ASN A 391 -36.42 7.21 -16.90
C ASN A 391 -35.65 6.51 -18.04
N ALA A 392 -36.30 6.28 -19.19
CA ALA A 392 -35.68 5.66 -20.36
C ALA A 392 -34.90 6.65 -21.25
N ARG A 393 -35.02 7.96 -21.00
CA ARG A 393 -34.34 9.01 -21.78
C ARG A 393 -32.88 9.13 -21.35
N ASP A 394 -32.01 9.29 -22.33
CA ASP A 394 -30.57 9.33 -22.17
C ASP A 394 -29.99 10.74 -22.37
N ALA A 395 -28.66 10.83 -22.36
CA ALA A 395 -27.95 12.09 -22.59
C ALA A 395 -28.24 12.70 -23.96
N ALA A 396 -28.45 11.87 -25.00
CA ALA A 396 -28.74 12.35 -26.35
C ALA A 396 -30.11 13.03 -26.42
N TYR A 397 -31.13 12.45 -25.76
CA TYR A 397 -32.46 13.05 -25.66
C TYR A 397 -32.44 14.45 -25.03
N TYR A 398 -31.73 14.61 -23.92
CA TYR A 398 -31.65 15.88 -23.18
C TYR A 398 -30.57 16.84 -23.74
N GLY A 399 -29.80 16.43 -24.76
CA GLY A 399 -28.66 17.21 -25.25
C GLY A 399 -27.55 17.40 -24.20
N VAL A 400 -27.49 16.53 -23.20
CA VAL A 400 -26.50 16.59 -22.11
C VAL A 400 -25.14 16.17 -22.66
N LYS A 401 -24.13 16.99 -22.39
CA LYS A 401 -22.72 16.71 -22.67
C LYS A 401 -21.91 16.96 -21.40
N LEU A 402 -20.68 16.44 -21.37
CA LEU A 402 -19.74 16.81 -20.31
C LEU A 402 -19.54 18.33 -20.30
N PRO A 403 -19.70 18.99 -19.15
CA PRO A 403 -19.36 20.40 -19.01
C PRO A 403 -17.84 20.59 -19.04
N GLU A 404 -17.37 21.84 -19.20
CA GLU A 404 -15.95 22.14 -19.02
C GLU A 404 -15.50 21.76 -17.60
N ASN A 405 -14.34 21.12 -17.49
CA ASN A 405 -13.80 20.67 -16.20
C ASN A 405 -13.15 21.82 -15.42
N SER A 406 -13.99 22.72 -14.90
CA SER A 406 -13.55 23.89 -14.12
C SER A 406 -13.11 23.56 -12.69
N MET A 407 -13.37 22.33 -12.21
CA MET A 407 -13.03 21.87 -10.86
C MET A 407 -11.70 21.10 -10.78
N LYS A 408 -11.00 20.94 -11.90
CA LYS A 408 -9.71 20.25 -11.92
C LYS A 408 -8.64 21.06 -11.18
N ASP A 409 -7.76 20.36 -10.48
CA ASP A 409 -6.55 20.97 -9.94
C ASP A 409 -5.54 21.28 -11.06
N SER A 410 -4.53 22.09 -10.76
CA SER A 410 -3.46 22.46 -11.71
C SER A 410 -2.67 21.25 -12.22
N TRP A 411 -2.59 20.19 -11.41
CA TRP A 411 -1.91 18.93 -11.72
C TRP A 411 -2.81 17.90 -12.41
N GLN A 412 -4.14 18.12 -12.45
CA GLN A 412 -5.09 17.22 -13.10
C GLN A 412 -5.23 17.53 -14.60
N SER A 413 -5.34 16.45 -15.38
CA SER A 413 -5.67 16.53 -16.81
C SER A 413 -7.07 17.10 -17.02
N SER A 414 -7.35 17.66 -18.21
CA SER A 414 -8.69 18.12 -18.56
C SER A 414 -9.75 17.01 -18.50
N GLU A 415 -9.34 15.77 -18.76
CA GLU A 415 -10.21 14.58 -18.77
C GLU A 415 -10.49 14.02 -17.37
N ASP A 416 -9.83 14.52 -16.32
CA ASP A 416 -9.98 14.01 -14.96
C ASP A 416 -11.09 14.76 -14.20
N TYR A 417 -12.31 14.24 -14.29
CA TYR A 417 -13.51 14.79 -13.64
C TYR A 417 -13.66 14.33 -12.17
N THR A 418 -12.60 13.80 -11.53
CA THR A 418 -12.69 13.25 -10.16
C THR A 418 -13.26 14.25 -9.16
N ASN A 419 -12.78 15.50 -9.17
CA ASN A 419 -13.25 16.53 -8.24
C ASN A 419 -14.74 16.84 -8.46
N MET A 420 -15.17 16.95 -9.73
CA MET A 420 -16.57 17.18 -10.09
C MET A 420 -17.46 16.00 -9.67
N ALA A 421 -17.04 14.76 -9.92
CA ALA A 421 -17.80 13.58 -9.52
C ALA A 421 -17.93 13.46 -8.00
N LYS A 422 -16.89 13.84 -7.24
CA LYS A 422 -16.94 13.91 -5.77
C LYS A 422 -17.93 14.98 -5.29
N ASP A 423 -17.83 16.21 -5.80
CA ASP A 423 -18.73 17.32 -5.48
C ASP A 423 -20.21 16.97 -5.75
N MET A 424 -20.46 16.30 -6.88
CA MET A 424 -21.80 15.87 -7.28
C MET A 424 -22.30 14.60 -6.53
N GLY A 425 -21.48 14.01 -5.67
CA GLY A 425 -21.82 12.79 -4.91
C GLY A 425 -22.02 11.54 -5.79
N VAL A 426 -21.35 11.47 -6.95
CA VAL A 426 -21.49 10.38 -7.92
C VAL A 426 -20.19 9.69 -8.29
N MET A 427 -19.10 9.96 -7.56
CA MET A 427 -17.83 9.30 -7.76
C MET A 427 -17.99 7.77 -7.68
N PRO A 428 -17.67 7.01 -8.74
CA PRO A 428 -17.76 5.56 -8.69
C PRO A 428 -16.85 4.99 -7.59
N GLN A 429 -17.30 3.90 -6.98
CA GLN A 429 -16.54 3.23 -5.93
C GLN A 429 -15.48 2.33 -6.55
N GLY A 430 -14.23 2.51 -6.13
CA GLY A 430 -13.13 1.63 -6.52
C GLY A 430 -13.05 0.38 -5.65
N LYS A 431 -11.85 -0.20 -5.49
CA LYS A 431 -11.67 -1.40 -4.66
C LYS A 431 -11.71 -1.05 -3.17
N ALA A 432 -12.08 -2.03 -2.35
CA ALA A 432 -12.15 -1.90 -0.90
C ALA A 432 -10.78 -1.78 -0.20
N MET A 433 -9.68 -1.99 -0.93
CA MET A 433 -8.33 -1.87 -0.37
C MET A 433 -8.05 -0.39 -0.02
N PRO A 434 -7.60 -0.06 1.19
CA PRO A 434 -7.17 1.29 1.56
C PRO A 434 -5.97 1.74 0.72
N ARG A 435 -5.91 3.02 0.32
CA ARG A 435 -4.65 3.62 -0.17
C ARG A 435 -3.55 3.42 0.89
N VAL A 436 -2.36 2.99 0.46
CA VAL A 436 -1.27 2.64 1.40
C VAL A 436 -0.43 3.84 1.80
N GLY A 437 -0.14 4.76 0.87
CA GLY A 437 0.61 5.98 1.18
C GLY A 437 2.12 5.85 1.06
N LEU A 438 2.62 4.88 0.28
CA LEU A 438 4.05 4.62 0.15
C LEU A 438 4.77 5.72 -0.61
N THR A 439 6.04 5.96 -0.24
CA THR A 439 6.99 6.65 -1.13
C THR A 439 7.18 5.86 -2.43
N LYS A 440 7.69 6.52 -3.47
CA LYS A 440 7.93 5.85 -4.76
C LYS A 440 8.99 4.75 -4.65
N GLU A 441 9.98 4.98 -3.81
CA GLU A 441 11.03 4.03 -3.46
C GLU A 441 10.41 2.83 -2.76
N ALA A 442 9.63 3.03 -1.68
CA ALA A 442 8.99 1.95 -0.94
C ALA A 442 8.01 1.14 -1.81
N GLU A 443 7.23 1.77 -2.69
CA GLU A 443 6.40 1.07 -3.65
C GLU A 443 7.23 0.20 -4.61
N THR A 444 8.34 0.75 -5.14
CA THR A 444 9.27 0.00 -6.00
C THR A 444 9.82 -1.23 -5.28
N GLN A 445 10.14 -1.09 -4.00
CA GLN A 445 10.58 -2.19 -3.14
C GLN A 445 9.49 -3.25 -2.98
N VAL A 446 8.25 -2.87 -2.63
CA VAL A 446 7.11 -3.81 -2.57
C VAL A 446 6.98 -4.60 -3.88
N ILE A 447 7.08 -3.94 -5.02
CA ILE A 447 6.97 -4.60 -6.33
C ILE A 447 8.15 -5.53 -6.63
N ASN A 448 9.37 -5.14 -6.29
CA ASN A 448 10.55 -5.99 -6.45
C ASN A 448 10.46 -7.26 -5.59
N TYR A 449 9.98 -7.14 -4.35
CA TYR A 449 9.71 -8.30 -3.51
C TYR A 449 8.67 -9.23 -4.14
N LEU A 450 7.53 -8.68 -4.59
CA LEU A 450 6.49 -9.43 -5.29
C LEU A 450 7.01 -10.14 -6.55
N GLU A 451 7.84 -9.48 -7.36
CA GLU A 451 8.49 -10.06 -8.54
C GLU A 451 9.41 -11.23 -8.16
N THR A 452 10.15 -11.09 -7.06
CA THR A 452 11.08 -12.13 -6.60
C THR A 452 10.34 -13.39 -6.15
N ILE A 453 9.24 -13.25 -5.39
CA ILE A 453 8.47 -14.42 -4.94
C ILE A 453 7.58 -14.99 -6.06
N GLY A 454 7.03 -14.13 -6.93
CA GLY A 454 6.15 -14.51 -8.03
C GLY A 454 6.90 -15.15 -9.20
N ASP A 455 8.16 -14.81 -9.38
CA ASP A 455 9.00 -15.27 -10.49
C ASP A 455 10.46 -15.52 -10.06
N SER A 456 10.64 -16.33 -9.01
CA SER A 456 11.95 -16.69 -8.43
C SER A 456 13.01 -17.22 -9.40
N LYS A 457 12.60 -17.65 -10.61
CA LYS A 457 13.49 -18.16 -11.66
C LYS A 457 13.69 -17.21 -12.82
N LYS A 458 13.20 -15.96 -12.73
CA LYS A 458 13.30 -14.95 -13.78
C LYS A 458 14.73 -14.75 -14.27
N ALA A 459 15.66 -14.42 -13.38
CA ALA A 459 17.05 -14.16 -13.75
C ALA A 459 17.72 -15.38 -14.42
N GLN A 460 17.45 -16.59 -13.91
CA GLN A 460 17.95 -17.84 -14.48
C GLN A 460 17.35 -18.11 -15.86
N ARG A 461 16.06 -17.84 -16.04
CA ARG A 461 15.33 -18.01 -17.30
C ARG A 461 15.76 -17.00 -18.35
N ASP A 462 15.96 -15.73 -17.97
CA ASP A 462 16.39 -14.67 -18.88
C ASP A 462 17.81 -14.93 -19.39
N SER A 463 18.72 -15.35 -18.50
CA SER A 463 20.08 -15.76 -18.88
C SER A 463 20.09 -17.00 -19.78
N LEU A 464 19.37 -18.07 -19.39
CA LEU A 464 19.29 -19.30 -20.19
C LEU A 464 18.60 -19.08 -21.54
N GLY A 465 17.59 -18.20 -21.59
CA GLY A 465 16.84 -17.86 -22.79
C GLY A 465 17.73 -17.31 -23.89
N LEU A 466 18.69 -16.44 -23.57
CA LEU A 466 19.65 -15.91 -24.54
C LEU A 466 20.51 -17.01 -25.16
N TRP A 467 20.98 -17.97 -24.35
CA TRP A 467 21.73 -19.13 -24.84
C TRP A 467 20.88 -20.03 -25.74
N ILE A 468 19.63 -20.30 -25.36
CA ILE A 468 18.70 -21.10 -26.14
C ILE A 468 18.39 -20.43 -27.48
N ILE A 469 18.14 -19.12 -27.51
CA ILE A 469 17.93 -18.36 -28.75
C ILE A 469 19.16 -18.48 -29.66
N GLY A 470 20.37 -18.29 -29.12
CA GLY A 470 21.61 -18.46 -29.87
C GLY A 470 21.77 -19.87 -30.45
N PHE A 471 21.48 -20.90 -29.66
CA PHE A 471 21.49 -22.30 -30.12
C PHE A 471 20.50 -22.54 -31.26
N PHE A 472 19.26 -22.06 -31.15
CA PHE A 472 18.26 -22.23 -32.20
C PHE A 472 18.61 -21.48 -33.48
N VAL A 473 19.24 -20.30 -33.39
CA VAL A 473 19.74 -19.58 -34.56
C VAL A 473 20.82 -20.40 -35.28
N LEU A 474 21.80 -20.94 -34.53
CA LEU A 474 22.85 -21.78 -35.10
C LEU A 474 22.30 -23.08 -35.71
N LEU A 475 21.42 -23.77 -34.98
CA LEU A 475 20.77 -24.99 -35.45
C LEU A 475 19.96 -24.72 -36.72
N SER A 476 19.23 -23.61 -36.77
CA SER A 476 18.47 -23.19 -37.96
C SER A 476 19.37 -22.96 -39.16
N ALA A 477 20.54 -22.33 -38.97
CA ALA A 477 21.52 -22.14 -40.02
C ALA A 477 22.09 -23.48 -40.52
N LEU A 478 22.48 -24.38 -39.62
CA LEU A 478 22.99 -25.72 -39.97
C LEU A 478 21.92 -26.56 -40.67
N ALA A 479 20.68 -26.56 -40.17
CA ALA A 479 19.56 -27.25 -40.78
C ALA A 479 19.25 -26.70 -42.18
N TYR A 480 19.34 -25.38 -42.36
CA TYR A 480 19.18 -24.74 -43.67
C TYR A 480 20.28 -25.17 -44.65
N MET A 481 21.54 -25.17 -44.21
CA MET A 481 22.67 -25.65 -45.02
C MET A 481 22.52 -27.13 -45.37
N TRP A 482 22.13 -27.96 -44.42
CA TRP A 482 21.92 -29.40 -44.62
C TRP A 482 20.78 -29.67 -45.60
N LYS A 483 19.62 -29.01 -45.42
CA LYS A 483 18.51 -29.06 -46.38
C LYS A 483 18.99 -28.65 -47.77
N SER A 484 19.67 -27.52 -47.88
CA SER A 484 20.16 -27.01 -49.17
C SER A 484 21.10 -27.99 -49.86
N LYS A 485 21.92 -28.71 -49.09
CA LYS A 485 22.81 -29.75 -49.62
C LYS A 485 22.04 -30.99 -50.11
N ILE A 486 21.11 -31.52 -49.32
CA ILE A 486 20.38 -32.75 -49.65
C ILE A 486 19.43 -32.55 -50.83
N TRP A 487 18.78 -31.40 -50.90
CA TRP A 487 17.74 -31.14 -51.91
C TRP A 487 18.27 -30.46 -53.17
N ARG A 488 19.60 -30.23 -53.26
CA ARG A 488 20.25 -29.58 -54.40
C ARG A 488 20.00 -30.28 -55.73
N ASP A 489 19.85 -31.60 -55.71
CA ASP A 489 19.74 -32.40 -56.93
C ASP A 489 18.27 -32.63 -57.35
N LEU A 490 17.31 -32.19 -56.51
CA LEU A 490 15.87 -32.30 -56.76
C LEU A 490 15.21 -30.96 -57.13
N HIS A 491 15.90 -29.83 -56.93
CA HIS A 491 15.37 -28.47 -57.14
C HIS A 491 16.32 -27.57 -57.91
#